data_AF-A0A7Z9XEQ8-F1
#
_entry.id   AF-A0A7Z9XEQ8-F1
#
_cell.length_a   1.000
_cell.length_b   1.000
_cell.length_c   1.000
_cell.angle_alpha   90.00
_cell.angle_beta   90.00
_cell.angle_gamma   90.00
#
_symmetry.space_group_name_H-M   'P 1'
#
loop_
_entity.id
_entity.type
_entity.pdbx_description
1 polymer ?
#
loop_
_entity_poly.entity_id
_entity_poly.type
_entity_poly.pdbx_seq_one_letter_code
_entity_poly.pdbx_strand_id
1 'polypeptide(L)'
;MTPVTKEPKMVRVNFTAPKELIERVEQFAQERLEDRSTAIRQLVQEGLKALLTDKVLEQFQRGGLSLREASARLGIDLREFQDLLRQREIPASGVDRPEGPDVKLLRKKA
;
A
#
# COMPACT_ATOMS: atom_id res chain seq x y z
N MET A 1 16.11 -11.25 -23.98
CA MET A 1 16.00 -11.96 -22.68
C MET A 1 14.63 -11.67 -22.12
N THR A 2 13.69 -12.60 -22.24
CA THR A 2 12.30 -12.42 -21.82
C THR A 2 12.24 -12.43 -20.29
N PRO A 3 11.57 -11.48 -19.60
CA PRO A 3 11.41 -11.56 -18.16
C PRO A 3 10.48 -12.74 -17.85
N VAL A 4 11.04 -13.78 -17.22
CA VAL A 4 10.25 -14.88 -16.66
C VAL A 4 9.55 -14.32 -15.43
N THR A 5 8.33 -13.83 -15.61
CA THR A 5 7.45 -13.46 -14.49
C THR A 5 7.10 -14.75 -13.77
N LYS A 6 7.82 -15.07 -12.69
CA LYS A 6 7.49 -16.23 -11.85
C LYS A 6 6.07 -16.06 -11.33
N GLU A 7 5.20 -17.01 -11.63
CA GLU A 7 3.84 -17.02 -11.08
C GLU A 7 3.92 -16.98 -9.55
N PRO A 8 3.12 -16.12 -8.88
CA PRO A 8 3.15 -16.01 -7.44
C PRO A 8 2.74 -17.35 -6.81
N LYS A 9 3.53 -17.79 -5.82
CA LYS A 9 3.22 -19.01 -5.07
C LYS A 9 1.92 -18.82 -4.28
N MET A 10 0.85 -19.45 -4.74
CA MET A 10 -0.45 -19.42 -4.06
C MET A 10 -0.43 -20.30 -2.80
N VAL A 11 -0.98 -19.78 -1.69
CA VAL A 11 -1.15 -20.50 -0.43
C VAL A 11 -2.63 -20.52 -0.08
N ARG A 12 -3.18 -21.70 0.25
CA ARG A 12 -4.56 -21.83 0.70
C ARG A 12 -4.68 -21.41 2.15
N VAL A 13 -5.59 -20.47 2.42
CA VAL A 13 -5.94 -20.01 3.76
C VAL A 13 -7.42 -20.32 3.98
N ASN A 14 -7.77 -20.90 5.13
CA ASN A 14 -9.16 -21.08 5.55
C ASN A 14 -9.40 -20.18 6.77
N PHE A 15 -10.55 -19.52 6.84
CA PHE A 15 -10.93 -18.72 8.00
C PHE A 15 -12.45 -18.79 8.22
N THR A 16 -12.86 -18.49 9.45
CA THR A 16 -14.27 -18.36 9.84
C THR A 16 -14.55 -16.89 10.11
N ALA A 17 -15.72 -16.41 9.68
CA ALA A 17 -16.12 -15.02 9.84
C ALA A 17 -17.62 -14.89 10.13
N PRO A 18 -18.06 -13.75 10.69
CA PRO A 18 -19.47 -13.44 10.86
C PRO A 18 -20.24 -13.53 9.53
N LYS A 19 -21.47 -14.03 9.59
CA LYS A 19 -22.34 -14.19 8.40
C LYS A 19 -22.50 -12.89 7.62
N GLU A 20 -22.70 -11.78 8.33
CA GLU A 20 -22.87 -10.44 7.75
C GLU A 20 -21.66 -10.01 6.92
N LEU A 21 -20.44 -10.36 7.35
CA LEU A 21 -19.23 -10.05 6.58
C LEU A 21 -19.20 -10.86 5.28
N ILE A 22 -19.53 -12.14 5.35
CA ILE A 22 -19.60 -13.00 4.16
C ILE A 22 -20.67 -12.49 3.19
N GLU A 23 -21.84 -12.09 3.69
CA GLU A 23 -22.91 -11.52 2.85
C GLU A 23 -22.46 -10.25 2.11
N ARG A 24 -21.68 -9.36 2.76
CA ARG A 24 -21.09 -8.19 2.09
C ARG A 24 -20.06 -8.56 1.02
N VAL A 25 -19.24 -9.58 1.28
CA VAL A 25 -18.27 -10.11 0.30
C VAL A 25 -19.01 -10.68 -0.91
N GLU A 26 -20.10 -11.41 -0.70
CA GLU A 26 -20.93 -11.94 -1.79
C GLU A 26 -21.53 -10.83 -2.64
N GLN A 27 -22.06 -9.77 -2.01
CA GLN A 27 -22.59 -8.62 -2.72
C GLN A 27 -21.51 -7.97 -3.59
N PHE A 28 -20.32 -7.73 -3.02
CA PHE A 28 -19.17 -7.20 -3.76
C PHE A 28 -18.77 -8.08 -4.96
N ALA A 29 -18.80 -9.40 -4.79
CA ALA A 29 -18.50 -10.36 -5.85
C ALA A 29 -19.55 -10.35 -6.96
N GLN A 30 -20.83 -10.29 -6.59
CA GLN A 30 -21.97 -10.24 -7.52
C GLN A 30 -21.96 -8.97 -8.38
N GLU A 31 -21.72 -7.80 -7.77
CA GLU A 31 -21.62 -6.52 -8.47
C GLU A 31 -20.53 -6.52 -9.55
N ARG A 32 -19.47 -7.33 -9.34
CA ARG A 32 -18.32 -7.43 -10.24
C ARG A 32 -18.33 -8.66 -11.16
N LEU A 33 -19.34 -9.54 -11.04
CA LEU A 33 -19.39 -10.83 -11.74
C LEU A 33 -18.15 -11.70 -11.49
N GLU A 34 -17.64 -11.68 -10.25
CA GLU A 34 -16.43 -12.39 -9.84
C GLU A 34 -16.75 -13.55 -8.89
N ASP A 35 -15.83 -14.51 -8.77
CA ASP A 35 -15.92 -15.53 -7.73
C ASP A 35 -15.55 -14.96 -6.35
N ARG A 36 -16.13 -15.55 -5.29
CA ARG A 36 -15.90 -15.16 -3.89
C ARG A 36 -14.41 -15.07 -3.55
N SER A 37 -13.57 -15.98 -4.04
CA SER A 37 -12.15 -15.97 -3.70
C SER A 37 -11.41 -14.81 -4.38
N THR A 38 -11.79 -14.45 -5.60
CA THR A 38 -11.29 -13.24 -6.27
C THR A 38 -11.69 -11.98 -5.52
N ALA A 39 -12.98 -11.86 -5.15
CA ALA A 39 -13.47 -10.75 -4.35
C ALA A 39 -12.72 -10.63 -3.01
N ILE A 40 -12.55 -11.73 -2.27
CA ILE A 40 -11.79 -11.74 -1.01
C ILE A 40 -10.35 -11.27 -1.24
N ARG A 41 -9.66 -11.76 -2.28
CA ARG A 41 -8.28 -11.35 -2.58
C ARG A 41 -8.19 -9.84 -2.84
N GLN A 42 -9.09 -9.30 -3.66
CA GLN A 42 -9.14 -7.87 -3.95
C GLN A 42 -9.41 -7.04 -2.69
N LEU A 43 -10.43 -7.41 -1.92
CA LEU A 43 -10.80 -6.73 -0.67
C LEU A 43 -9.65 -6.75 0.35
N VAL A 44 -8.96 -7.89 0.50
CA VAL A 44 -7.80 -8.02 1.38
C VAL A 44 -6.65 -7.15 0.87
N GLN A 45 -6.37 -7.14 -0.43
CA GLN A 45 -5.32 -6.32 -1.02
C GLN A 45 -5.58 -4.82 -0.82
N GLU A 46 -6.81 -4.37 -1.10
CA GLU A 46 -7.21 -2.98 -0.88
C GLU A 46 -7.21 -2.61 0.60
N GLY A 47 -7.69 -3.49 1.47
CA GLY A 47 -7.66 -3.29 2.92
C GLY A 47 -6.23 -3.15 3.45
N LEU A 48 -5.32 -4.02 3.02
CA LEU A 48 -3.90 -3.94 3.39
C LEU A 48 -3.24 -2.66 2.86
N LYS A 49 -3.55 -2.27 1.63
CA LYS A 49 -3.06 -1.02 1.03
C LYS A 49 -3.56 0.20 1.81
N ALA A 50 -4.84 0.24 2.18
CA ALA A 50 -5.42 1.32 2.97
C ALA A 50 -4.74 1.43 4.34
N LEU A 51 -4.61 0.31 5.08
CA LEU A 51 -3.96 0.28 6.39
C LEU A 51 -2.49 0.72 6.33
N LEU A 52 -1.76 0.29 5.30
CA LEU A 52 -0.37 0.70 5.10
C LEU A 52 -0.29 2.21 4.80
N THR A 53 -1.20 2.72 3.97
CA THR A 53 -1.29 4.13 3.61
C THR A 53 -1.50 4.99 4.85
N ASP A 54 -2.50 4.66 5.67
CA ASP A 54 -2.81 5.39 6.89
C ASP A 54 -1.61 5.39 7.86
N LYS A 55 -0.95 4.24 8.03
CA LYS A 55 0.25 4.12 8.87
C LYS A 55 1.41 4.98 8.38
N VAL A 56 1.67 5.02 7.07
CA VAL A 56 2.74 5.85 6.49
C VAL A 56 2.43 7.33 6.64
N LEU A 57 1.18 7.72 6.38
CA LEU A 57 0.74 9.12 6.55
C LEU A 57 0.86 9.58 8.00
N GLU A 58 0.47 8.75 8.98
CA GLU A 58 0.62 9.05 10.40
C GLU A 58 2.10 9.26 10.77
N GLN A 59 3.01 8.38 10.31
CA GLN A 59 4.44 8.52 10.56
C GLN A 59 5.04 9.76 9.87
N PHE A 60 4.59 10.06 8.65
CA PHE A 60 4.99 11.26 7.92
C PHE A 60 4.57 12.53 8.65
N GLN A 61 3.31 12.62 9.09
CA GLN A 61 2.79 13.76 9.85
C GLN A 61 3.52 14.00 11.17
N ARG A 62 3.97 12.93 11.83
CA ARG A 62 4.78 13.00 13.06
C ARG A 62 6.25 13.38 12.80
N GLY A 63 6.65 13.64 11.56
CA GLY A 63 8.03 13.92 11.18
C GLY A 63 8.97 12.72 11.25
N GLY A 64 8.40 11.50 11.31
CA GLY A 64 9.15 10.25 11.38
C GLY A 64 9.63 9.73 10.01
N LEU A 65 9.11 10.28 8.92
CA LEU A 65 9.48 9.93 7.54
C LEU A 65 9.64 11.19 6.70
N SER A 66 10.64 11.22 5.84
CA SER A 66 10.70 12.17 4.73
C SER A 66 9.70 11.81 3.62
N LEU A 67 9.44 12.77 2.73
CA LEU A 67 8.52 12.59 1.59
C LEU A 67 8.95 11.43 0.69
N ARG A 68 10.26 11.28 0.47
CA ARG A 68 10.85 10.19 -0.33
C ARG A 68 10.78 8.83 0.37
N GLU A 69 11.00 8.78 1.69
CA GLU A 69 10.86 7.54 2.45
C GLU A 69 9.41 7.07 2.51
N ALA A 70 8.48 8.01 2.68
CA ALA A 70 7.05 7.72 2.70
C ALA A 70 6.56 7.18 1.34
N SER A 71 6.95 7.82 0.23
CA SER A 71 6.58 7.35 -1.12
C SER A 71 7.17 5.95 -1.40
N ALA A 72 8.43 5.73 -1.03
CA ALA A 72 9.09 4.44 -1.21
C ALA A 72 8.42 3.31 -0.41
N ARG A 73 7.91 3.59 0.80
CA ARG A 73 7.18 2.60 1.62
C ARG A 73 5.82 2.21 1.05
N LEU A 74 5.19 3.11 0.31
CA LEU A 74 3.92 2.84 -0.39
C LEU A 74 4.13 2.27 -1.79
N GLY A 75 5.39 2.22 -2.27
CA GLY A 75 5.71 1.75 -3.63
C GLY A 75 5.18 2.68 -4.72
N ILE A 76 4.96 3.96 -4.40
CA ILE A 76 4.46 4.98 -5.32
C ILE A 76 5.52 6.05 -5.54
N ASP A 77 5.40 6.81 -6.62
CA ASP A 77 6.34 7.90 -6.89
C ASP A 77 6.07 9.16 -6.07
N LEU A 78 6.99 10.13 -6.14
CA LEU A 78 6.93 11.35 -5.34
C LEU A 78 5.68 12.18 -5.63
N ARG A 79 5.28 12.26 -6.91
CA ARG A 79 4.12 13.00 -7.37
C ARG A 79 2.83 12.33 -6.89
N GLU A 80 2.74 11.00 -7.00
CA GLU A 80 1.61 10.23 -6.47
C GLU A 80 1.46 10.42 -4.95
N PHE A 81 2.57 10.47 -4.22
CA PHE A 81 2.51 10.75 -2.77
C PHE A 81 2.06 12.19 -2.48
N GLN A 82 2.51 13.18 -3.26
CA GLN A 82 2.02 14.56 -3.14
C GLN A 82 0.53 14.69 -3.48
N ASP A 83 0.05 13.95 -4.48
CA ASP A 83 -1.37 13.87 -4.82
C ASP A 83 -2.16 13.24 -3.65
N LEU A 84 -1.65 12.16 -3.05
CA LEU A 84 -2.24 11.54 -1.87
C LEU A 84 -2.33 12.52 -0.68
N LEU A 85 -1.27 13.30 -0.42
CA LEU A 85 -1.27 14.32 0.63
C LEU A 85 -2.34 15.40 0.36
N ARG A 86 -2.46 15.88 -0.88
CA ARG A 86 -3.49 16.84 -1.27
C ARG A 86 -4.91 16.30 -1.12
N GLN A 87 -5.15 15.07 -1.56
CA GLN A 87 -6.46 14.41 -1.43
C GLN A 87 -6.90 14.22 0.02
N ARG A 88 -5.93 14.09 0.95
CA ARG A 88 -6.18 13.93 2.38
C ARG A 88 -6.03 15.24 3.18
N GLU A 89 -5.86 16.37 2.48
CA GLU A 89 -5.67 17.69 3.09
C GLU A 89 -4.50 17.76 4.08
N ILE A 90 -3.47 16.93 3.85
CA ILE A 90 -2.27 16.86 4.68
C ILE A 90 -1.24 17.86 4.13
N PRO A 91 -0.72 18.79 4.95
CA PRO A 91 0.31 19.71 4.51
C PRO A 91 1.57 18.93 4.06
N ALA A 92 2.04 19.20 2.84
CA ALA A 92 3.33 18.68 2.37
C ALA A 92 4.52 19.23 3.18
N SER A 93 4.31 20.27 3.97
CA SER A 93 5.26 20.92 4.87
C SER A 93 5.55 20.13 6.16
N GLY A 94 5.17 18.85 6.23
CA GLY A 94 5.54 17.93 7.30
C GLY A 94 7.04 17.67 7.32
N VAL A 95 7.78 18.58 7.96
CA VAL A 95 9.22 18.58 8.22
C VAL A 95 10.06 18.70 6.94
N ASP A 96 10.40 19.95 6.62
CA ASP A 96 11.64 20.31 5.93
C ASP A 96 12.81 19.79 6.79
N ARG A 97 13.07 18.49 6.73
CA ARG A 97 14.34 17.92 7.17
C ARG A 97 15.23 18.02 5.95
N PRO A 98 16.41 18.66 6.04
CA PRO A 98 17.40 18.53 4.99
C PRO A 98 17.59 17.03 4.78
N GLU A 99 17.50 16.60 3.52
CA GLU A 99 17.65 15.21 3.11
C GLU A 99 18.79 14.58 3.92
N GLY A 100 18.44 13.66 4.84
CA GLY A 100 19.45 12.95 5.61
C GLY A 100 20.41 12.32 4.60
N PRO A 101 21.74 12.46 4.78
CA PRO A 101 22.67 11.87 3.85
C PRO A 101 22.44 10.36 3.82
N ASP A 102 22.72 9.77 2.66
CA ASP A 102 22.85 8.31 2.47
C ASP A 102 21.63 7.53 1.97
N VAL A 103 21.13 7.91 0.78
CA VAL A 103 20.77 6.91 -0.26
C VAL A 103 21.72 7.02 -1.46
N LYS A 104 22.99 7.35 -1.21
CA LYS A 104 24.09 7.19 -2.18
C LYS A 104 25.19 6.22 -1.74
N LEU A 105 25.14 5.67 -0.52
CA LEU A 105 26.20 4.79 0.01
C LEU A 105 25.92 3.27 -0.10
N LEU A 106 24.86 2.84 -0.77
CA LEU A 106 24.63 1.41 -1.09
C LEU A 106 24.90 1.05 -2.56
N ARG A 107 25.54 1.93 -3.32
CA ARG A 107 26.01 1.65 -4.68
C ARG A 107 27.53 1.83 -4.83
N LYS A 108 28.32 1.45 -3.84
CA LYS A 108 29.70 0.99 -4.06
C LYS A 108 30.09 0.01 -2.94
N LYS A 109 30.51 -1.18 -3.36
CA LYS A 109 31.06 -2.32 -2.59
C LYS A 109 30.04 -3.29 -1.98
N ALA A 110 29.69 -4.31 -2.76
CA ALA A 110 30.03 -5.71 -2.48
C ALA A 110 29.98 -6.49 -3.80
#